data_AF-A0A9E2U9Y0-F1
#
_entry.id   AF-A0A9E2U9Y0-F1
#
_cell.length_a   1.000
_cell.length_b   1.000
_cell.length_c   1.000
_cell.angle_alpha   90.00
_cell.angle_beta   90.00
_cell.angle_gamma   90.00
#
_symmetry.space_group_name_H-M   'P 1'
#
loop_
_entity.id
_entity.type
_entity.pdbx_description
1 polymer ?
#
loop_
_entity_poly.entity_id
_entity_poly.type
_entity_poly.pdbx_seq_one_letter_code
_entity_poly.pdbx_strand_id
1 'polypeptide(L)'
;MGTARKYAVIDPGTGKLDRRIFSDAAVYDDEMERIFGRAWLMIGHESLVPAPDDFFHTYMGEDPVILTRDGQGRLHALLNMCRHRGNRVVRCDDGNAKRFMCTYHGWTYRNDGALEYVPGESEAYYDALDKTSLGLIEARVDTYAGIVFATWAKGAPSLEAYLGDARWYLDTVFNRLDCGMEALGPIKWLEPVNWKTLVDNCSDNYHVPTSHLSSARVQTRWLGRPPLSHEAQFASPNKHAFVNGHSITFRDADDNTPRYVHGMSKETMELF
;
A
#
# COMPACT_ATOMS: atom_id res chain seq x y z
N MET A 1 25.19 -24.91 24.70
CA MET A 1 24.83 -24.78 23.27
C MET A 1 23.35 -25.04 23.13
N GLY A 2 22.51 -24.02 22.89
CA GLY A 2 21.06 -24.25 22.77
C GLY A 2 20.22 -22.99 22.74
N THR A 3 20.50 -22.05 21.83
CA THR A 3 19.68 -20.83 21.66
C THR A 3 19.75 -20.36 20.21
N ALA A 4 18.95 -20.97 19.31
CA ALA A 4 18.60 -20.41 18.00
C ALA A 4 17.60 -21.29 17.24
N ARG A 5 16.33 -21.38 17.66
CA ARG A 5 15.22 -21.81 16.77
C ARG A 5 13.90 -21.18 17.19
N LYS A 6 13.81 -19.84 17.23
CA LYS A 6 12.53 -19.18 17.53
C LYS A 6 11.54 -19.34 16.36
N TYR A 7 12.02 -19.50 15.12
CA TYR A 7 11.18 -19.54 13.92
C TYR A 7 11.67 -20.54 12.86
N ALA A 8 11.40 -21.83 13.08
CA ALA A 8 11.39 -22.82 11.98
C ALA A 8 10.00 -22.85 11.33
N VAL A 9 9.45 -21.67 11.00
CA VAL A 9 8.09 -21.52 10.45
C VAL A 9 8.06 -21.52 8.93
N ILE A 10 9.23 -21.44 8.29
CA ILE A 10 9.44 -21.57 6.85
C ILE A 10 10.60 -22.53 6.65
N ASP A 11 10.40 -23.53 5.80
CA ASP A 11 11.45 -24.41 5.31
C ASP A 11 11.66 -24.14 3.81
N PRO A 12 12.68 -23.34 3.43
CA PRO A 12 12.94 -23.03 2.03
C PRO A 12 13.34 -24.24 1.18
N GLY A 13 13.88 -25.30 1.79
CA GLY A 13 14.29 -26.49 1.07
C GLY A 13 13.12 -27.38 0.67
N THR A 14 12.02 -27.34 1.45
CA THR A 14 10.81 -28.12 1.16
C THR A 14 9.61 -27.28 0.72
N GLY A 15 9.69 -25.95 0.84
CA GLY A 15 8.58 -25.04 0.59
C GLY A 15 7.48 -25.11 1.65
N LYS A 16 7.70 -25.80 2.78
CA LYS A 16 6.69 -25.95 3.82
C LYS A 16 6.64 -24.73 4.72
N LEU A 17 5.41 -24.35 5.04
CA LEU A 17 5.09 -23.26 5.97
C LEU A 17 4.38 -23.84 7.20
N ASP A 18 4.77 -23.40 8.39
CA ASP A 18 4.05 -23.66 9.62
C ASP A 18 2.81 -22.76 9.68
N ARG A 19 1.64 -23.35 9.94
CA ARG A 19 0.35 -22.61 9.94
C ARG A 19 0.28 -21.53 11.01
N ARG A 20 1.15 -21.55 12.02
CA ARG A 20 1.26 -20.49 13.03
C ARG A 20 1.49 -19.11 12.42
N ILE A 21 2.10 -19.00 11.24
CA ILE A 21 2.27 -17.70 10.56
C ILE A 21 0.94 -16.96 10.34
N PHE A 22 -0.19 -17.67 10.27
CA PHE A 22 -1.50 -17.08 10.03
C PHE A 22 -2.28 -16.72 11.31
N SER A 23 -1.83 -17.15 12.49
CA SER A 23 -2.66 -17.08 13.71
C SER A 23 -1.89 -16.75 15.00
N ASP A 24 -0.57 -16.90 15.02
CA ASP A 24 0.23 -16.65 16.22
C ASP A 24 0.51 -15.15 16.39
N ALA A 25 0.02 -14.59 17.50
CA ALA A 25 0.20 -13.18 17.82
C ALA A 25 1.68 -12.78 17.98
N ALA A 26 2.53 -13.67 18.52
CA ALA A 26 3.95 -13.37 18.66
C ALA A 26 4.66 -13.31 17.31
N VAL A 27 4.16 -14.02 16.30
CA VAL A 27 4.65 -13.88 14.92
C VAL A 27 4.18 -12.54 14.34
N TYR A 28 2.93 -12.16 14.56
CA TYR A 28 2.39 -10.88 14.10
C TYR A 28 3.15 -9.67 14.68
N ASP A 29 3.43 -9.67 15.98
CA ASP A 29 4.18 -8.59 16.64
C ASP A 29 5.60 -8.47 16.06
N ASP A 30 6.27 -9.61 15.82
CA ASP A 30 7.58 -9.64 15.17
C ASP A 30 7.50 -9.15 13.70
N GLU A 31 6.42 -9.45 12.97
CA GLU A 31 6.19 -8.95 11.61
C GLU A 31 6.02 -7.43 11.59
N MET A 32 5.32 -6.85 12.57
CA MET A 32 5.18 -5.39 12.68
C MET A 32 6.55 -4.71 12.77
N GLU A 33 7.47 -5.26 13.59
CA GLU A 33 8.81 -4.68 13.74
C GLU A 33 9.73 -4.99 12.55
N ARG A 34 9.68 -6.22 12.02
CA ARG A 34 10.71 -6.74 11.09
C ARG A 34 10.33 -6.63 9.63
N ILE A 35 9.04 -6.54 9.33
CA ILE A 35 8.52 -6.37 7.97
C ILE A 35 7.97 -4.95 7.83
N PHE A 36 6.88 -4.61 8.53
CA PHE A 36 6.19 -3.33 8.32
C PHE A 36 7.01 -2.12 8.80
N GLY A 37 7.81 -2.28 9.85
CA GLY A 37 8.76 -1.26 10.31
C GLY A 37 9.99 -1.07 9.41
N ARG A 38 10.22 -1.93 8.41
CA ARG A 38 11.47 -1.95 7.61
C ARG A 38 11.27 -1.88 6.10
N ALA A 39 10.21 -2.48 5.59
CA ALA A 39 9.90 -2.51 4.17
C ALA A 39 9.47 -1.13 3.64
N TRP A 40 9.50 -0.97 2.32
CA TRP A 40 8.72 0.06 1.66
C TRP A 40 7.28 -0.43 1.50
N LEU A 41 6.33 0.33 2.03
CA LEU A 41 4.90 0.03 2.03
C LEU A 41 4.20 0.97 1.06
N MET A 42 3.30 0.44 0.23
CA MET A 42 2.43 1.26 -0.61
C MET A 42 1.44 2.01 0.27
N ILE A 43 1.45 3.34 0.19
CA ILE A 43 0.56 4.21 0.99
C ILE A 43 -0.49 4.94 0.15
N GLY A 44 -0.34 4.96 -1.17
CA GLY A 44 -1.30 5.58 -2.07
C GLY A 44 -0.77 5.75 -3.50
N HIS A 45 -1.37 6.69 -4.22
CA HIS A 45 -0.97 7.12 -5.55
C HIS A 45 -0.98 8.66 -5.60
N GLU A 46 -0.14 9.27 -6.43
CA GLU A 46 -0.03 10.73 -6.53
C GLU A 46 -1.36 11.41 -6.90
N SER A 47 -2.21 10.71 -7.65
CA SER A 47 -3.56 11.17 -8.02
C SER A 47 -4.55 11.26 -6.86
N LEU A 48 -4.23 10.70 -5.68
CA LEU A 48 -5.02 10.87 -4.46
C LEU A 48 -4.72 12.19 -3.75
N VAL A 49 -3.60 12.85 -4.10
CA VAL A 49 -3.20 14.16 -3.61
C VAL A 49 -2.71 15.03 -4.78
N PRO A 50 -3.56 15.32 -5.79
CA PRO A 50 -3.12 15.94 -7.04
C PRO A 50 -2.72 17.41 -6.89
N ALA A 51 -3.36 18.15 -5.98
CA ALA A 51 -3.14 19.58 -5.81
C ALA A 51 -2.30 19.88 -4.55
N PRO A 52 -1.62 21.05 -4.50
CA PRO A 52 -1.01 21.53 -3.27
C PRO A 52 -2.02 21.60 -2.13
N ASP A 53 -1.56 21.23 -0.95
CA ASP A 53 -2.30 21.13 0.30
C ASP A 53 -3.30 19.95 0.38
N ASP A 54 -3.38 19.09 -0.64
CA ASP A 54 -4.17 17.86 -0.55
C ASP A 54 -3.57 16.87 0.44
N PHE A 55 -4.43 16.10 1.09
CA PHE A 55 -4.04 14.99 1.94
C PHE A 55 -4.97 13.80 1.80
N PHE A 56 -4.42 12.62 2.09
CA PHE A 56 -5.11 11.34 2.09
C PHE A 56 -4.68 10.53 3.32
N HIS A 57 -5.66 9.97 4.03
CA HIS A 57 -5.46 9.14 5.21
C HIS A 57 -5.32 7.66 4.84
N THR A 58 -4.27 7.04 5.36
CA THR A 58 -3.87 5.67 5.06
C THR A 58 -3.17 5.03 6.26
N TYR A 59 -2.60 3.84 6.08
CA TYR A 59 -1.91 3.09 7.12
C TYR A 59 -0.59 2.50 6.63
N MET A 60 0.35 2.36 7.56
CA MET A 60 1.59 1.61 7.41
C MET A 60 1.65 0.53 8.49
N GLY A 61 1.27 -0.71 8.15
CA GLY A 61 0.98 -1.72 9.18
C GLY A 61 -0.23 -1.27 10.02
N GLU A 62 -0.05 -1.18 11.33
CA GLU A 62 -1.06 -0.61 12.24
C GLU A 62 -0.94 0.92 12.41
N ASP A 63 0.11 1.54 11.90
CA ASP A 63 0.38 2.96 12.13
C ASP A 63 -0.52 3.86 11.26
N PRO A 64 -1.25 4.82 11.87
CA PRO A 64 -1.97 5.87 11.15
C PRO A 64 -1.02 6.75 10.33
N VAL A 65 -1.24 6.92 9.02
CA VAL A 65 -0.41 7.82 8.20
C VAL A 65 -1.27 8.82 7.42
N ILE A 66 -0.75 10.04 7.29
CA ILE A 66 -1.27 11.08 6.40
C ILE A 66 -0.28 11.20 5.25
N LEU A 67 -0.72 10.87 4.04
CA LEU A 67 -0.04 11.27 2.82
C LEU A 67 -0.46 12.71 2.52
N THR A 68 0.48 13.64 2.38
CA THR A 68 0.18 15.03 2.02
C THR A 68 0.99 15.47 0.81
N ARG A 69 0.47 16.46 0.07
CA ARG A 69 1.25 17.30 -0.83
C ARG A 69 1.34 18.71 -0.25
N ASP A 70 2.52 19.16 0.12
CA ASP A 70 2.69 20.49 0.72
C ASP A 70 2.43 21.62 -0.31
N GLY A 71 2.39 22.86 0.18
CA GLY A 71 2.21 24.05 -0.66
C GLY A 71 3.36 24.28 -1.68
N GLN A 72 4.47 23.55 -1.55
CA GLN A 72 5.60 23.53 -2.47
C GLN A 72 5.54 22.34 -3.45
N GLY A 73 4.51 21.51 -3.36
CA GLY A 73 4.28 20.36 -4.22
C GLY A 73 4.99 19.07 -3.78
N ARG A 74 5.68 19.07 -2.63
CA ARG A 74 6.41 17.90 -2.12
C ARG A 74 5.48 16.95 -1.39
N LEU A 75 5.73 15.65 -1.54
CA LEU A 75 4.98 14.63 -0.83
C LEU A 75 5.58 14.39 0.57
N HIS A 76 4.71 14.15 1.55
CA HIS A 76 5.09 13.73 2.90
C HIS A 76 4.26 12.53 3.35
N ALA A 77 4.85 11.68 4.18
CA ALA A 77 4.17 10.59 4.87
C ALA A 77 4.32 10.79 6.38
N LEU A 78 3.26 11.26 7.03
CA LEU A 78 3.30 11.74 8.42
C LEU A 78 2.51 10.80 9.33
N LEU A 79 3.09 10.38 10.46
CA LEU A 79 2.35 9.66 11.50
C LEU A 79 1.19 10.55 11.99
N ASN A 80 -0.04 10.06 11.85
CA ASN A 80 -1.27 10.77 12.23
C ASN A 80 -1.50 10.69 13.76
N MET A 81 -0.53 11.21 14.51
CA MET A 81 -0.50 11.16 15.96
C MET A 81 0.13 12.44 16.51
N CYS A 82 -0.66 13.21 17.27
CA CYS A 82 -0.19 14.44 17.91
C CYS A 82 0.95 14.13 18.89
N ARG A 83 2.05 14.87 18.78
CA ARG A 83 3.24 14.74 19.62
C ARG A 83 3.05 15.19 21.08
N HIS A 84 1.91 15.80 21.41
CA HIS A 84 1.60 16.17 22.80
C HIS A 84 1.15 14.95 23.62
N ARG A 85 0.02 14.33 23.24
CA ARG A 85 -0.60 13.20 23.99
C ARG A 85 -1.17 12.10 23.11
N GLY A 86 -0.67 11.96 21.88
CA GLY A 86 -1.02 10.82 21.01
C GLY A 86 -2.40 10.89 20.35
N ASN A 87 -3.18 11.96 20.52
CA ASN A 87 -4.48 12.07 19.86
C ASN A 87 -4.32 12.18 18.33
N ARG A 88 -5.22 11.54 17.58
CA ARG A 88 -5.22 11.60 16.12
C ARG A 88 -5.50 13.03 15.63
N VAL A 89 -4.71 13.50 14.65
CA VAL A 89 -4.74 14.90 14.18
C VAL A 89 -5.75 15.08 13.04
N VAL A 90 -5.74 14.17 12.06
CA VAL A 90 -6.67 14.15 10.93
C VAL A 90 -7.66 12.99 11.09
N ARG A 91 -8.96 13.27 10.93
CA ARG A 91 -10.04 12.28 11.14
C ARG A 91 -10.89 12.02 9.90
N CYS A 92 -10.77 12.84 8.86
CA CYS A 92 -11.36 12.59 7.57
C CYS A 92 -10.43 11.71 6.72
N ASP A 93 -11.01 11.02 5.74
CA ASP A 93 -10.27 10.13 4.84
C ASP A 93 -9.38 10.90 3.87
N ASP A 94 -9.80 12.09 3.43
CA ASP A 94 -9.07 12.94 2.50
C ASP A 94 -9.54 14.40 2.62
N GLY A 95 -8.86 15.31 1.91
CA GLY A 95 -9.26 16.70 1.77
C GLY A 95 -8.11 17.60 1.37
N ASN A 96 -8.32 18.92 1.50
CA ASN A 96 -7.32 19.95 1.24
C ASN A 96 -7.15 20.84 2.48
N ALA A 97 -5.95 20.90 3.06
CA ALA A 97 -5.67 21.70 4.23
C ALA A 97 -4.17 22.03 4.37
N LYS A 98 -3.87 23.31 4.65
CA LYS A 98 -2.52 23.78 4.99
C LYS A 98 -2.07 23.39 6.40
N ARG A 99 -3.03 23.08 7.27
CA ARG A 99 -2.83 22.92 8.71
C ARG A 99 -3.76 21.85 9.28
N PHE A 100 -3.24 21.10 10.26
CA PHE A 100 -3.97 20.11 11.01
C PHE A 100 -3.95 20.48 12.50
N MET A 101 -5.11 20.86 13.04
CA MET A 101 -5.27 21.19 14.46
C MET A 101 -5.68 19.95 15.25
N CYS A 102 -4.88 19.57 16.24
CA CYS A 102 -5.23 18.51 17.18
C CYS A 102 -6.42 18.93 18.04
N THR A 103 -7.51 18.18 17.94
CA THR A 103 -8.78 18.44 18.64
C THR A 103 -8.71 18.30 20.16
N TYR A 104 -7.59 17.82 20.73
CA TYR A 104 -7.46 17.69 22.18
C TYR A 104 -7.04 19.00 22.84
N HIS A 105 -5.92 19.59 22.41
CA HIS A 105 -5.35 20.80 23.03
C HIS A 105 -4.99 21.90 22.03
N GLY A 106 -5.41 21.78 20.78
CA GLY A 106 -5.20 22.80 19.75
C GLY A 106 -3.77 22.91 19.20
N TRP A 107 -2.86 21.99 19.53
CA TRP A 107 -1.55 21.91 18.86
C TRP A 107 -1.77 21.77 17.36
N THR A 108 -1.25 22.72 16.59
CA THR A 108 -1.51 22.84 15.16
C THR A 108 -0.23 22.59 14.39
N TYR A 109 -0.31 21.65 13.47
CA TYR A 109 0.78 21.23 12.60
C TYR A 109 0.53 21.78 11.20
N ARG A 110 1.60 22.17 10.50
CA ARG A 110 1.55 22.37 9.05
C ARG A 110 1.41 21.01 8.35
N ASN A 111 0.98 21.04 7.08
CA ASN A 111 0.82 19.82 6.28
C ASN A 111 2.14 19.16 5.83
N ASP A 112 3.30 19.76 6.13
CA ASP A 112 4.61 19.10 6.09
C ASP A 112 5.02 18.48 7.44
N GLY A 113 4.14 18.52 8.44
CA GLY A 113 4.35 17.95 9.77
C GLY A 113 4.96 18.90 10.81
N ALA A 114 5.44 20.09 10.44
CA ALA A 114 6.05 21.01 11.41
C ALA A 114 5.01 21.50 12.45
N LEU A 115 5.38 21.52 13.73
CA LEU A 115 4.54 22.12 14.78
C LEU A 115 4.59 23.64 14.66
N GLU A 116 3.47 24.25 14.26
CA GLU A 116 3.37 25.68 13.96
C GLU A 116 2.89 26.47 15.18
N TYR A 117 1.84 25.98 15.84
CA TYR A 117 1.17 26.72 16.90
C TYR A 117 0.80 25.83 18.10
N VAL A 118 1.04 26.38 19.29
CA VAL A 118 0.69 25.77 20.58
C VAL A 118 -0.11 26.80 21.38
N PRO A 119 -1.38 26.51 21.71
CA PRO A 119 -2.16 27.39 22.58
C PRO A 119 -1.51 27.58 23.94
N GLY A 120 -1.40 28.84 24.40
CA GLY A 120 -0.82 29.18 25.70
C GLY A 120 0.68 28.90 25.81
N GLU A 121 1.45 28.99 24.71
CA GLU A 121 2.90 28.71 24.70
C GLU A 121 3.65 29.54 25.75
N SER A 122 3.42 30.85 25.81
CA SER A 122 4.08 31.72 26.79
C SER A 122 3.55 31.52 28.21
N GLU A 123 2.24 31.30 28.38
CA GLU A 123 1.60 31.19 29.70
C GLU A 123 1.87 29.86 30.39
N ALA A 124 1.84 28.74 29.65
CA ALA A 124 1.94 27.39 30.21
C ALA A 124 3.33 26.76 30.01
N TYR A 125 4.05 27.15 28.96
CA TYR A 125 5.37 26.61 28.65
C TYR A 125 6.50 27.63 28.84
N TYR A 126 6.19 28.89 29.20
CA TYR A 126 7.17 29.94 29.45
C TYR A 126 8.15 30.15 28.29
N ASP A 127 7.64 30.00 27.06
CA ASP A 127 8.42 30.06 25.80
C ASP A 127 9.61 29.06 25.75
N ALA A 128 9.60 28.03 26.59
CA ALA A 128 10.67 27.03 26.70
C ALA A 128 10.44 25.81 25.79
N LEU A 129 9.34 25.76 25.06
CA LEU A 129 8.99 24.64 24.20
C LEU A 129 9.77 24.70 22.88
N ASP A 130 10.66 23.73 22.63
CA ASP A 130 11.28 23.57 21.32
C ASP A 130 10.31 22.94 20.31
N LYS A 131 9.57 23.78 19.59
CA LYS A 131 8.63 23.33 18.56
C LYS A 131 9.31 22.56 17.43
N THR A 132 10.59 22.81 17.16
CA THR A 132 11.30 22.19 16.02
C THR A 132 11.54 20.69 16.23
N SER A 133 11.64 20.22 17.48
CA SER A 133 11.75 18.79 17.81
C SER A 133 10.40 18.07 17.98
N LEU A 134 9.29 18.82 17.89
CA LEU A 134 7.93 18.35 18.21
C LEU A 134 7.00 18.32 17.00
N GLY A 135 7.54 18.36 15.78
CA GLY A 135 6.79 18.05 14.55
C GLY A 135 6.29 16.61 14.50
N LEU A 136 5.28 16.35 13.66
CA LEU A 136 4.82 15.00 13.38
C LEU A 136 5.98 14.12 12.90
N ILE A 137 5.93 12.84 13.26
CA ILE A 137 6.97 11.88 12.85
C ILE A 137 6.79 11.61 11.37
N GLU A 138 7.82 11.90 10.57
CA GLU A 138 7.82 11.70 9.13
C GLU A 138 8.52 10.39 8.75
N ALA A 139 7.85 9.58 7.94
CA ALA A 139 8.42 8.43 7.25
C ALA A 139 9.16 8.90 5.99
N ARG A 140 10.17 8.14 5.56
CA ARG A 140 10.74 8.37 4.23
C ARG A 140 9.67 8.06 3.18
N VAL A 141 9.50 8.93 2.20
CA VAL A 141 8.56 8.78 1.10
C VAL A 141 9.31 8.85 -0.22
N ASP A 142 8.87 8.05 -1.19
CA ASP A 142 9.40 8.03 -2.55
C ASP A 142 8.31 7.52 -3.49
N THR A 143 8.44 7.80 -4.79
CA THR A 143 7.41 7.41 -5.77
C THR A 143 8.00 6.61 -6.93
N TYR A 144 7.19 5.68 -7.44
CA TYR A 144 7.53 4.94 -8.66
C TYR A 144 6.26 4.75 -9.49
N ALA A 145 6.28 5.23 -10.75
CA ALA A 145 5.13 5.15 -11.66
C ALA A 145 3.83 5.71 -11.05
N GLY A 146 3.93 6.83 -10.31
CA GLY A 146 2.82 7.47 -9.59
C GLY A 146 2.40 6.77 -8.29
N ILE A 147 2.85 5.54 -8.04
CA ILE A 147 2.60 4.84 -6.78
C ILE A 147 3.49 5.44 -5.68
N VAL A 148 2.88 5.79 -4.56
CA VAL A 148 3.58 6.39 -3.42
C VAL A 148 3.90 5.31 -2.39
N PHE A 149 5.19 5.18 -2.08
CA PHE A 149 5.69 4.28 -1.05
C PHE A 149 6.28 5.04 0.11
N ALA A 150 6.20 4.45 1.31
CA ALA A 150 6.86 4.99 2.49
C ALA A 150 7.52 3.90 3.34
N THR A 151 8.54 4.29 4.11
CA THR A 151 9.23 3.40 5.05
C THR A 151 9.65 4.11 6.33
N TRP A 152 9.48 3.44 7.47
CA TRP A 152 9.97 3.91 8.77
C TRP A 152 11.49 3.71 8.92
N ALA A 153 12.09 2.82 8.13
CA ALA A 153 13.51 2.52 8.21
C ALA A 153 14.37 3.62 7.59
N LYS A 154 14.99 4.43 8.46
CA LYS A 154 15.94 5.48 8.05
C LYS A 154 17.09 4.93 7.19
N GLY A 155 17.55 3.71 7.48
CA GLY A 155 18.63 3.02 6.75
C GLY A 155 18.16 2.12 5.61
N ALA A 156 16.88 2.17 5.20
CA ALA A 156 16.40 1.38 4.07
C ALA A 156 17.16 1.75 2.77
N PRO A 157 17.31 0.83 1.81
CA PRO A 157 17.77 1.17 0.46
C PRO A 157 16.84 2.21 -0.20
N SER A 158 17.26 2.80 -1.32
CA SER A 158 16.34 3.59 -2.16
C SER A 158 15.15 2.73 -2.60
N LEU A 159 14.01 3.37 -2.91
CA LEU A 159 12.85 2.65 -3.44
C LEU A 159 13.22 1.90 -4.74
N GLU A 160 14.03 2.54 -5.59
CA GLU A 160 14.53 1.93 -6.82
C GLU A 160 15.26 0.59 -6.57
N ALA A 161 16.19 0.58 -5.61
CA ALA A 161 16.96 -0.63 -5.26
C ALA A 161 16.10 -1.67 -4.53
N TYR A 162 15.09 -1.24 -3.78
CA TYR A 162 14.13 -2.14 -3.13
C TYR A 162 13.20 -2.84 -4.14
N LEU A 163 12.71 -2.12 -5.15
CA LEU A 163 11.89 -2.68 -6.22
C LEU A 163 12.72 -3.55 -7.16
N GLY A 164 13.97 -3.15 -7.46
CA GLY A 164 14.86 -3.92 -8.33
C GLY A 164 14.25 -4.14 -9.72
N ASP A 165 14.20 -5.39 -10.17
CA ASP A 165 13.67 -5.79 -11.47
C ASP A 165 12.13 -5.83 -11.51
N ALA A 166 11.46 -5.74 -10.35
CA ALA A 166 10.00 -5.61 -10.30
C ALA A 166 9.52 -4.33 -11.02
N ARG A 167 10.38 -3.31 -11.11
CA ARG A 167 10.15 -2.07 -11.86
C ARG A 167 9.77 -2.30 -13.31
N TRP A 168 10.43 -3.23 -14.00
CA TRP A 168 10.12 -3.54 -15.39
C TRP A 168 8.65 -3.96 -15.56
N TYR A 169 8.16 -4.80 -14.65
CA TYR A 169 6.77 -5.24 -14.65
C TYR A 169 5.81 -4.12 -14.28
N LEU A 170 6.15 -3.30 -13.27
CA LEU A 170 5.36 -2.13 -12.91
C LEU A 170 5.22 -1.19 -14.10
N ASP A 171 6.28 -0.96 -14.88
CA ASP A 171 6.24 -0.11 -16.06
C ASP A 171 5.27 -0.63 -17.13
N THR A 172 5.19 -1.96 -17.30
CA THR A 172 4.28 -2.57 -18.29
C THR A 172 2.79 -2.31 -17.99
N VAL A 173 2.47 -1.93 -16.76
CA VAL A 173 1.12 -1.65 -16.27
C VAL A 173 0.94 -0.15 -16.05
N PHE A 174 1.72 0.44 -15.16
CA PHE A 174 1.55 1.81 -14.65
C PHE A 174 2.14 2.88 -15.56
N ASN A 175 3.21 2.58 -16.31
CA ASN A 175 3.82 3.50 -17.27
C ASN A 175 3.52 3.10 -18.73
N ARG A 176 2.42 2.38 -18.95
CA ARG A 176 2.05 1.89 -20.29
C ARG A 176 1.61 3.01 -21.24
N LEU A 177 1.07 4.09 -20.70
CA LEU A 177 0.64 5.28 -21.44
C LEU A 177 1.46 6.48 -20.96
N ASP A 178 1.66 7.47 -21.82
CA ASP A 178 2.39 8.70 -21.47
C ASP A 178 1.77 9.45 -20.29
N CYS A 179 0.45 9.32 -20.08
CA CYS A 179 -0.27 9.90 -18.96
C CYS A 179 -0.24 9.05 -17.68
N GLY A 180 0.40 7.88 -17.70
CA GLY A 180 0.46 6.96 -16.57
C GLY A 180 -0.88 6.32 -16.22
N MET A 181 -1.06 5.99 -14.94
CA MET A 181 -2.32 5.53 -14.36
C MET A 181 -2.75 6.45 -13.22
N GLU A 182 -4.00 6.32 -12.77
CA GLU A 182 -4.53 7.00 -11.60
C GLU A 182 -5.28 6.02 -10.70
N ALA A 183 -5.28 6.32 -9.40
CA ALA A 183 -6.14 5.66 -8.42
C ALA A 183 -7.44 6.46 -8.23
N LEU A 184 -8.58 5.77 -8.30
CA LEU A 184 -9.92 6.35 -8.09
C LEU A 184 -10.37 6.38 -6.62
N GLY A 185 -9.56 5.83 -5.71
CA GLY A 185 -9.84 5.76 -4.28
C GLY A 185 -10.25 4.36 -3.80
N PRO A 186 -10.07 4.05 -2.50
CA PRO A 186 -10.28 2.70 -1.99
C PRO A 186 -11.72 2.45 -1.54
N ILE A 187 -12.14 1.19 -1.67
CA ILE A 187 -13.27 0.64 -0.92
C ILE A 187 -12.69 -0.04 0.33
N LYS A 188 -13.26 0.24 1.52
CA LYS A 188 -12.74 -0.26 2.81
C LYS A 188 -13.75 -1.20 3.47
N TRP A 189 -13.29 -2.38 3.90
CA TRP A 189 -14.05 -3.29 4.76
C TRP A 189 -13.09 -4.08 5.67
N LEU A 190 -13.62 -4.66 6.75
CA LEU A 190 -12.86 -5.53 7.65
C LEU A 190 -13.13 -6.98 7.29
N GLU A 191 -12.06 -7.74 7.11
CA GLU A 191 -12.09 -9.18 6.84
C GLU A 191 -11.26 -9.90 7.92
N PRO A 192 -11.83 -10.85 8.68
CA PRO A 192 -11.13 -11.56 9.75
C PRO A 192 -10.15 -12.63 9.22
N VAL A 193 -9.18 -12.21 8.42
CA VAL A 193 -8.13 -13.07 7.84
C VAL A 193 -6.76 -12.47 8.09
N ASN A 194 -5.73 -13.32 8.13
CA ASN A 194 -4.35 -12.86 8.15
C ASN A 194 -3.98 -12.18 6.83
N TRP A 195 -3.21 -11.08 6.89
CA TRP A 195 -2.79 -10.32 5.72
C TRP A 195 -2.07 -11.18 4.66
N LYS A 196 -1.30 -12.18 5.09
CA LYS A 196 -0.55 -13.08 4.20
C LYS A 196 -1.45 -13.93 3.32
N THR A 197 -2.65 -14.30 3.79
CA THR A 197 -3.59 -15.10 3.00
C THR A 197 -4.00 -14.39 1.70
N LEU A 198 -4.22 -13.09 1.75
CA LEU A 198 -4.58 -12.29 0.58
C LEU A 198 -3.39 -12.16 -0.39
N VAL A 199 -2.19 -11.95 0.16
CA VAL A 199 -0.95 -11.86 -0.61
C VAL A 199 -0.64 -13.17 -1.34
N ASP A 200 -0.73 -14.30 -0.65
CA ASP A 200 -0.51 -15.63 -1.23
C ASP A 200 -1.54 -15.92 -2.34
N ASN A 201 -2.81 -15.57 -2.10
CA ASN A 201 -3.89 -15.79 -3.07
C ASN A 201 -3.69 -14.99 -4.37
N CYS A 202 -3.09 -13.80 -4.32
CA CYS A 202 -2.79 -13.01 -5.51
C CYS A 202 -1.88 -13.74 -6.51
N SER A 203 -1.14 -14.76 -6.08
CA SER A 203 -0.23 -15.56 -6.92
C SER A 203 -0.68 -17.01 -7.12
N ASP A 204 -1.90 -17.36 -6.69
CA ASP A 204 -2.43 -18.70 -6.79
C ASP A 204 -3.39 -18.85 -7.99
N ASN A 205 -2.92 -19.45 -9.08
CA ASN A 205 -3.79 -19.78 -10.22
C ASN A 205 -4.62 -21.06 -9.99
N TYR A 206 -4.29 -21.88 -8.99
CA TYR A 206 -4.93 -23.17 -8.79
C TYR A 206 -6.36 -23.03 -8.27
N HIS A 207 -6.62 -22.05 -7.39
CA HIS A 207 -7.98 -21.83 -6.87
C HIS A 207 -8.98 -21.41 -7.96
N VAL A 208 -8.52 -20.82 -9.07
CA VAL A 208 -9.38 -20.04 -9.97
C VAL A 208 -10.54 -20.87 -10.55
N PRO A 209 -10.29 -22.06 -11.15
CA PRO A 209 -11.37 -22.86 -11.73
C PRO A 209 -12.31 -23.49 -10.68
N THR A 210 -11.89 -23.52 -9.41
CA THR A 210 -12.65 -24.14 -8.32
C THR A 210 -13.47 -23.09 -7.57
N SER A 211 -12.81 -22.11 -6.93
CA SER A 211 -13.46 -21.10 -6.10
C SER A 211 -14.32 -20.14 -6.92
N HIS A 212 -13.90 -19.81 -8.16
CA HIS A 212 -14.67 -18.93 -9.05
C HIS A 212 -15.61 -19.69 -10.01
N LEU A 213 -15.85 -20.99 -9.79
CA LEU A 213 -16.63 -21.83 -10.71
C LEU A 213 -18.05 -21.28 -10.96
N SER A 214 -18.70 -20.75 -9.94
CA SER A 214 -20.04 -20.15 -10.07
C SER A 214 -20.01 -18.93 -11.02
N SER A 215 -19.04 -18.03 -10.83
CA SER A 215 -18.81 -16.87 -11.71
C SER A 215 -18.45 -17.30 -13.13
N ALA A 216 -17.55 -18.27 -13.29
CA ALA A 216 -17.16 -18.80 -14.59
C ALA A 216 -18.36 -19.40 -15.34
N ARG A 217 -19.25 -20.14 -14.65
CA ARG A 217 -20.49 -20.68 -15.25
C ARG A 217 -21.44 -19.60 -15.73
N VAL A 218 -21.58 -18.50 -14.99
CA VAL A 218 -22.38 -17.34 -15.43
C VAL A 218 -21.77 -16.74 -16.69
N GLN A 219 -20.45 -16.55 -16.73
CA GLN A 219 -19.76 -16.04 -17.91
C GLN A 219 -19.90 -16.99 -19.12
N THR A 220 -19.80 -18.31 -18.91
CA THR A 220 -20.05 -19.28 -19.99
C THR A 220 -21.46 -19.19 -20.52
N ARG A 221 -22.45 -19.13 -19.63
CA ARG A 221 -23.87 -19.10 -20.03
C ARG A 221 -24.26 -17.81 -20.76
N TRP A 222 -23.78 -16.66 -20.29
CA TRP A 222 -24.29 -15.36 -20.75
C TRP A 222 -23.33 -14.61 -21.67
N LEU A 223 -22.02 -14.86 -21.57
CA LEU A 223 -20.99 -14.24 -22.42
C LEU A 223 -20.40 -15.22 -23.45
N GLY A 224 -20.87 -16.48 -23.48
CA GLY A 224 -20.37 -17.50 -24.40
C GLY A 224 -18.91 -17.90 -24.16
N ARG A 225 -18.32 -17.56 -23.01
CA ARG A 225 -16.93 -17.93 -22.69
C ARG A 225 -16.79 -19.45 -22.54
N PRO A 226 -15.69 -20.05 -23.01
CA PRO A 226 -15.45 -21.48 -22.82
C PRO A 226 -15.43 -21.83 -21.32
N PRO A 227 -15.88 -23.04 -20.92
CA PRO A 227 -15.78 -23.49 -19.53
C PRO A 227 -14.34 -23.42 -19.03
N LEU A 228 -14.14 -22.83 -17.85
CA LEU A 228 -12.81 -22.72 -17.25
C LEU A 228 -12.42 -24.05 -16.60
N SER A 229 -11.32 -24.64 -17.06
CA SER A 229 -10.68 -25.82 -16.46
C SER A 229 -9.30 -25.47 -15.90
N HIS A 230 -8.75 -26.33 -15.04
CA HIS A 230 -7.37 -26.18 -14.56
C HIS A 230 -6.37 -26.25 -15.72
N GLU A 231 -6.55 -27.19 -16.66
CA GLU A 231 -5.70 -27.28 -17.86
C GLU A 231 -5.69 -25.97 -18.64
N ALA A 232 -6.87 -25.39 -18.91
CA ALA A 232 -6.98 -24.11 -19.61
C ALA A 232 -6.37 -22.95 -18.80
N GLN A 233 -6.55 -22.94 -17.48
CA GLN A 233 -5.96 -21.91 -16.60
C GLN A 233 -4.43 -21.93 -16.63
N PHE A 234 -3.82 -23.11 -16.54
CA PHE A 234 -2.36 -23.25 -16.57
C PHE A 234 -1.75 -23.12 -17.97
N ALA A 235 -2.50 -23.46 -19.02
CA ALA A 235 -2.11 -23.18 -20.41
C ALA A 235 -2.29 -21.70 -20.78
N SER A 236 -2.99 -20.91 -19.96
CA SER A 236 -3.26 -19.50 -20.25
C SER A 236 -1.96 -18.67 -20.33
N PRO A 237 -1.98 -17.55 -21.06
CA PRO A 237 -0.84 -16.63 -21.11
C PRO A 237 -0.57 -15.91 -19.78
N ASN A 238 -1.42 -16.07 -18.76
CA ASN A 238 -1.18 -15.44 -17.46
C ASN A 238 -0.05 -16.16 -16.72
N LYS A 239 0.96 -15.42 -16.31
CA LYS A 239 2.15 -15.89 -15.61
C LYS A 239 2.30 -15.18 -14.26
N HIS A 240 2.99 -15.86 -13.36
CA HIS A 240 3.40 -15.33 -12.07
C HIS A 240 4.92 -15.27 -12.02
N ALA A 241 5.45 -14.15 -11.56
CA ALA A 241 6.87 -13.97 -11.28
C ALA A 241 7.05 -13.52 -9.83
N PHE A 242 8.12 -14.02 -9.20
CA PHE A 242 8.58 -13.54 -7.91
C PHE A 242 9.97 -12.96 -8.07
N VAL A 243 10.07 -11.63 -7.97
CA VAL A 243 11.25 -10.87 -8.37
C VAL A 243 11.56 -9.86 -7.28
N ASN A 244 12.80 -9.89 -6.75
CA ASN A 244 13.25 -9.02 -5.66
C ASN A 244 12.34 -9.00 -4.42
N GLY A 245 11.60 -10.07 -4.14
CA GLY A 245 10.66 -10.12 -3.02
C GLY A 245 9.23 -9.68 -3.36
N HIS A 246 8.96 -9.31 -4.62
CA HIS A 246 7.67 -8.84 -5.10
C HIS A 246 6.99 -9.91 -5.93
N SER A 247 5.72 -10.18 -5.64
CA SER A 247 4.91 -11.10 -6.44
C SER A 247 4.14 -10.35 -7.50
N ILE A 248 4.19 -10.85 -8.73
CA ILE A 248 3.72 -10.14 -9.92
C ILE A 248 2.94 -11.12 -10.80
N THR A 249 1.71 -10.75 -11.14
CA THR A 249 0.92 -11.43 -12.17
C THR A 249 0.91 -10.59 -13.43
N PHE A 250 1.31 -11.19 -14.54
CA PHE A 250 1.32 -10.56 -15.85
C PHE A 250 0.77 -11.51 -16.90
N ARG A 251 0.52 -10.99 -18.10
CA ARG A 251 0.01 -11.78 -19.22
C ARG A 251 1.00 -11.68 -20.38
N ASP A 252 1.51 -12.83 -20.81
CA ASP A 252 2.27 -12.94 -22.05
C ASP A 252 1.34 -12.63 -23.23
N ALA A 253 1.77 -11.73 -24.09
CA ALA A 253 1.03 -11.41 -25.31
C ALA A 253 2.04 -11.16 -26.41
N ASP A 254 1.78 -11.74 -27.59
CA ASP A 254 2.59 -11.48 -28.78
C ASP A 254 2.52 -9.99 -29.12
N ASP A 255 3.61 -9.47 -29.69
CA ASP A 255 3.66 -8.10 -30.19
C ASP A 255 2.50 -7.84 -31.15
N ASN A 256 1.80 -6.71 -30.94
CA ASN A 256 0.57 -6.30 -31.66
C ASN A 256 -0.72 -7.04 -31.31
N THR A 257 -0.74 -7.94 -30.32
CA THR A 257 -2.00 -8.50 -29.81
C THR A 257 -2.86 -7.38 -29.22
N PRO A 258 -4.12 -7.18 -29.70
CA PRO A 258 -5.00 -6.16 -29.12
C PRO A 258 -5.23 -6.43 -27.63
N ARG A 259 -4.70 -5.55 -26.79
CA ARG A 259 -4.83 -5.63 -25.33
C ARG A 259 -6.18 -5.04 -24.94
N TYR A 260 -7.25 -5.80 -25.13
CA TYR A 260 -8.57 -5.42 -24.65
C TYR A 260 -8.56 -5.36 -23.12
N VAL A 261 -9.07 -4.26 -22.56
CA VAL A 261 -9.37 -4.16 -21.13
C VAL A 261 -10.45 -5.19 -20.84
N HIS A 262 -10.21 -6.11 -19.91
CA HIS A 262 -11.25 -7.04 -19.48
C HIS A 262 -12.45 -6.24 -18.95
N GLY A 263 -13.59 -6.35 -19.63
CA GLY A 263 -14.86 -5.81 -19.15
C GLY A 263 -15.32 -4.49 -19.79
N MET A 264 -14.55 -3.87 -20.69
CA MET A 264 -15.00 -2.69 -21.41
C MET A 264 -14.98 -2.91 -22.92
N SER A 265 -16.17 -3.01 -23.52
CA SER A 265 -16.34 -2.82 -24.96
C SER A 265 -16.27 -1.33 -25.31
N LYS A 266 -16.15 -1.00 -26.60
CA LYS A 266 -16.20 0.40 -27.06
C LYS A 266 -17.49 1.08 -26.61
N GLU A 267 -18.58 0.34 -26.58
CA GLU A 267 -19.92 0.82 -26.21
C GLU A 267 -20.06 1.07 -24.71
N THR A 268 -19.36 0.31 -23.86
CA THR A 268 -19.40 0.51 -22.39
C THR A 268 -18.36 1.51 -21.89
N MET A 269 -17.43 1.94 -22.75
CA MET A 269 -16.39 2.91 -22.39
C MET A 269 -16.97 4.29 -22.10
N GLU A 270 -18.14 4.64 -22.64
CA GLU A 270 -18.83 5.92 -22.37
C GLU A 270 -19.52 5.98 -20.99
N LEU A 271 -19.57 4.87 -20.25
CA LEU A 271 -20.21 4.78 -18.93
C LEU A 271 -19.24 5.02 -17.76
N PHE A 272 -17.95 5.20 -18.05
CA PHE A 272 -16.87 5.48 -17.09
C PHE A 272 -16.10 6.72 -17.55
#